data_AF-A0A380L438-F1
#
_entry.id   AF-A0A380L438-F1
#
_cell.length_a   1.000
_cell.length_b   1.000
_cell.length_c   1.000
_cell.angle_alpha   90.00
_cell.angle_beta   90.00
_cell.angle_gamma   90.00
#
_symmetry.space_group_name_H-M   'P 1'
#
loop_
_entity.id
_entity.type
_entity.pdbx_description
1 polymer ?
#
loop_
_entity_poly.entity_id
_entity_poly.type
_entity_poly.pdbx_seq_one_letter_code
_entity_poly.pdbx_strand_id
1 'polypeptide(L)'
;MKWQFRYMVILISSLLLVALGFVLWTSTQKKILRIGVYAGSSWDVPNSRENRILDNIIRQFEKSHPQVRVVYESGIPKKDYDGWLAEKILKGEQPDVFMVPENDFSMLAASGAFKSLDSLLSKDEVAAYYPVLSSRTISGAQLCFAD
;
A
#
# COMPACT_ATOMS: atom_id res chain seq x y z
N MET A 1 52.71 19.32 12.33
CA MET A 1 51.70 18.23 12.30
C MET A 1 50.33 18.56 12.91
N LYS A 2 50.21 19.44 13.92
CA LYS A 2 48.90 19.72 14.57
C LYS A 2 47.86 20.45 13.70
N TRP A 3 48.30 21.19 12.67
CA TRP A 3 47.42 22.02 11.84
C TRP A 3 46.59 21.21 10.83
N GLN A 4 47.19 20.19 10.21
CA GLN A 4 46.53 19.24 9.31
C GLN A 4 45.43 18.43 10.02
N PHE A 5 45.67 18.04 11.28
CA PHE A 5 44.70 17.31 12.10
C PHE A 5 43.44 18.14 12.42
N ARG A 6 43.60 19.45 12.61
CA ARG A 6 42.46 20.36 12.85
C ARG A 6 41.55 20.46 11.63
N TYR A 7 42.10 20.51 10.42
CA TYR A 7 41.30 20.51 9.19
C TYR A 7 40.59 19.18 8.95
N MET A 8 41.24 18.04 9.23
CA MET A 8 40.58 16.73 9.13
C MET A 8 39.39 16.62 10.08
N VAL A 9 39.52 17.08 11.33
CA VAL A 9 38.40 17.05 12.30
C VAL A 9 37.23 17.94 11.85
N ILE A 10 37.52 19.12 11.28
CA ILE A 10 36.47 20.02 10.75
C ILE A 10 35.77 19.38 9.53
N LEU A 11 36.52 18.76 8.62
CA LEU A 11 35.96 18.06 7.46
C LEU A 11 35.06 16.88 7.87
N ILE A 12 35.49 16.07 8.83
CA ILE A 12 34.72 14.93 9.34
C ILE A 12 33.45 15.42 10.06
N SER A 13 33.56 16.46 10.88
CA SER A 13 32.40 17.06 11.56
C SER A 13 31.39 17.65 10.58
N SER A 14 31.86 18.32 9.53
CA SER A 14 31.01 18.84 8.44
C SER A 14 30.30 17.71 7.69
N LEU A 15 31.02 16.62 7.36
CA LEU A 15 30.44 15.46 6.68
C LEU A 15 29.36 14.78 7.54
N LEU A 16 29.60 14.64 8.85
CA LEU A 16 28.62 14.11 9.81
C LEU A 16 27.36 14.97 9.89
N LEU A 17 27.49 16.29 9.92
CA LEU A 17 26.35 17.22 9.93
C LEU A 17 25.52 17.11 8.65
N VAL A 18 26.16 16.97 7.49
CA VAL A 18 25.46 16.78 6.20
C VAL A 18 24.73 15.44 6.16
N ALA A 19 25.36 14.36 6.62
CA ALA A 19 24.73 13.04 6.69
C ALA A 19 23.52 13.04 7.63
N LEU A 20 23.65 13.64 8.82
CA LEU A 20 22.55 13.81 9.78
C LEU A 20 21.40 14.63 9.18
N GLY A 21 21.70 15.75 8.52
CA GLY A 21 20.70 16.55 7.82
C GLY A 21 19.96 15.77 6.74
N PHE A 22 20.68 14.96 5.97
CA PHE A 22 20.11 14.11 4.92
C PHE A 22 19.22 12.98 5.49
N VAL A 23 19.61 12.36 6.60
CA VAL A 23 18.79 11.35 7.29
C VAL A 23 17.49 11.98 7.82
N LEU A 24 17.56 13.15 8.44
CA LEU A 24 16.38 13.86 8.93
C LEU A 24 15.45 14.30 7.78
N TRP A 25 16.03 14.74 6.66
CA TRP A 25 15.28 15.13 5.46
C TRP A 25 14.56 13.95 4.81
N THR A 26 15.21 12.80 4.69
CA THR A 26 14.61 11.60 4.12
C THR A 26 13.55 11.01 5.05
N SER A 27 13.73 11.11 6.37
CA SER A 27 12.75 10.67 7.38
C SER A 27 11.48 11.53 7.41
N THR A 28 11.52 12.77 6.90
CA THR A 28 10.36 13.67 6.87
C THR A 28 9.53 13.57 5.59
N GLN A 29 9.95 12.77 4.60
CA GLN A 29 9.17 12.57 3.38
C GLN A 29 7.91 11.73 3.67
N LYS A 30 6.73 12.34 3.51
CA LYS A 30 5.45 11.62 3.64
C LYS A 30 5.28 10.65 2.47
N LYS A 31 5.12 9.37 2.77
CA LYS A 31 4.81 8.33 1.77
C LYS A 31 3.32 8.40 1.41
N ILE A 32 3.00 8.32 0.13
CA ILE A 32 1.61 8.28 -0.34
C ILE A 32 1.25 6.81 -0.57
N LEU A 33 0.17 6.35 0.05
CA LEU A 33 -0.40 5.02 -0.14
C LEU A 33 -1.70 5.15 -0.95
N ARG A 34 -1.71 4.64 -2.18
CA ARG A 34 -2.87 4.69 -3.08
C ARG A 34 -3.71 3.43 -2.90
N ILE A 35 -4.99 3.61 -2.58
CA ILE A 35 -5.93 2.50 -2.40
C ILE A 35 -7.02 2.53 -3.48
N GLY A 36 -7.30 1.37 -4.10
CA GLY A 36 -8.41 1.15 -5.03
C GLY A 36 -9.54 0.37 -4.36
N VAL A 37 -10.70 1.01 -4.25
CA VAL A 37 -11.94 0.40 -3.72
C VAL A 37 -13.11 0.81 -4.59
N TYR A 38 -14.09 -0.08 -4.74
CA TYR A 38 -15.38 0.31 -5.33
C TYR A 38 -16.25 1.00 -4.28
N ALA A 39 -17.07 1.93 -4.75
CA ALA A 39 -18.13 2.58 -4.00
C ALA A 39 -19.43 1.78 -4.10
N GLY A 40 -20.20 1.80 -3.01
CA GLY A 40 -21.45 1.06 -2.86
C GLY A 40 -21.30 -0.07 -1.84
N SER A 41 -22.35 -0.28 -1.05
CA SER A 41 -22.49 -1.46 -0.21
C SER A 41 -22.60 -2.74 -1.07
N SER A 42 -21.96 -3.84 -0.65
CA SER A 42 -22.15 -5.18 -1.25
C SER A 42 -23.60 -5.66 -1.18
N TRP A 43 -24.40 -5.01 -0.32
CA TRP A 43 -25.84 -5.16 -0.17
C TRP A 43 -26.48 -3.87 -0.67
N ASP A 44 -27.42 -3.92 -1.61
CA ASP A 44 -28.00 -2.79 -2.33
C ASP A 44 -28.87 -1.87 -1.41
N VAL A 45 -28.26 -1.30 -0.38
CA VAL A 45 -28.91 -0.49 0.66
C VAL A 45 -28.67 0.98 0.34
N PRO A 46 -29.73 1.78 0.11
CA PRO A 46 -29.58 3.19 -0.20
C PRO A 46 -29.06 3.93 1.04
N ASN A 47 -27.77 4.25 1.07
CA ASN A 47 -27.18 4.92 2.22
C ASN A 47 -26.47 6.20 1.79
N SER A 48 -27.09 7.34 2.12
CA SER A 48 -26.59 8.71 1.95
C SER A 48 -25.35 9.04 2.81
N ARG A 49 -24.64 8.02 3.32
CA ARG A 49 -23.48 8.10 4.22
C ARG A 49 -22.34 7.17 3.82
N GLU A 50 -22.37 6.62 2.61
CA GLU A 50 -21.27 5.82 2.05
C GLU A 50 -19.98 6.68 2.02
N ASN A 51 -18.85 6.07 2.39
CA ASN A 51 -17.50 6.63 2.59
C ASN A 51 -17.09 7.01 4.02
N ARG A 52 -17.99 7.21 4.99
CA ARG A 52 -17.57 7.61 6.35
C ARG A 52 -16.77 6.54 7.10
N ILE A 53 -17.03 5.25 6.83
CA ILE A 53 -16.34 4.14 7.49
C ILE A 53 -14.89 4.06 7.00
N LEU A 54 -14.69 4.06 5.68
CA LEU A 54 -13.35 4.03 5.09
C LEU A 54 -12.55 5.26 5.51
N ASP A 55 -13.15 6.46 5.48
CA ASP A 55 -12.50 7.69 5.94
C ASP A 55 -12.11 7.64 7.42
N ASN A 56 -12.87 6.95 8.27
CA ASN A 56 -12.53 6.76 9.68
C ASN A 56 -11.37 5.79 9.86
N ILE A 57 -11.36 4.67 9.11
CA ILE A 57 -10.26 3.70 9.11
C ILE A 57 -8.97 4.36 8.62
N ILE A 58 -9.05 5.12 7.52
CA ILE A 58 -7.93 5.91 6.99
C ILE A 58 -7.40 6.87 8.05
N ARG A 59 -8.29 7.65 8.69
CA ARG A 59 -7.88 8.58 9.76
C ARG A 59 -7.19 7.87 10.92
N GLN A 60 -7.68 6.70 11.31
CA GLN A 60 -7.08 5.92 12.38
C GLN A 60 -5.70 5.39 11.97
N PHE A 61 -5.55 4.95 10.72
CA PHE A 61 -4.29 4.47 10.15
C PHE A 61 -3.25 5.59 10.02
N GLU A 62 -3.63 6.77 9.50
CA GLU A 62 -2.73 7.92 9.39
C GLU A 62 -2.30 8.45 10.77
N LYS A 63 -3.17 8.33 11.78
CA LYS A 63 -2.83 8.69 13.15
C LYS A 63 -1.77 7.77 13.76
N SER A 64 -1.84 6.46 13.48
CA SER A 64 -0.81 5.50 13.92
C SER A 64 0.45 5.55 13.05
N HIS A 65 0.35 6.03 11.82
CA HIS A 65 1.45 6.14 10.86
C HIS A 65 1.57 7.57 10.29
N PRO A 66 2.11 8.54 11.05
CA PRO A 66 2.13 9.96 10.66
C PRO A 66 2.98 10.27 9.41
N GLN A 67 3.84 9.34 9.01
CA GLN A 67 4.65 9.41 7.79
C GLN A 67 3.91 8.89 6.55
N VAL A 68 2.69 8.37 6.69
CA VAL A 68 1.90 7.82 5.57
C VAL A 68 0.66 8.68 5.37
N ARG A 69 0.38 9.02 4.12
CA ARG A 69 -0.87 9.64 3.68
C ARG A 69 -1.59 8.69 2.74
N VAL A 70 -2.82 8.36 3.07
CA VAL A 70 -3.64 7.45 2.28
C VAL A 70 -4.51 8.24 1.31
N VAL A 71 -4.54 7.82 0.04
CA VAL A 71 -5.34 8.45 -1.02
C VAL A 71 -6.12 7.36 -1.73
N TYR A 72 -7.41 7.60 -1.97
CA TYR A 72 -8.25 6.71 -2.75
C TYR A 72 -9.14 7.52 -3.70
N GLU A 73 -9.54 6.89 -4.80
CA GLU A 73 -10.51 7.46 -5.74
C GLU A 73 -11.91 7.04 -5.29
N SER A 74 -12.74 8.01 -4.92
CA SER A 74 -14.08 7.76 -4.39
C SER A 74 -15.12 7.70 -5.50
N GLY A 75 -16.20 6.94 -5.28
CA GLY A 75 -17.38 6.96 -6.14
C GLY A 75 -17.29 6.07 -7.38
N ILE A 76 -16.32 5.15 -7.47
CA ILE A 76 -16.23 4.18 -8.57
C ILE A 76 -17.31 3.11 -8.38
N PRO A 77 -18.37 3.07 -9.20
CA PRO A 77 -19.42 2.06 -9.02
C PRO A 77 -18.85 0.65 -9.21
N LYS A 78 -19.34 -0.33 -8.45
CA LYS A 78 -18.90 -1.74 -8.57
C LYS A 78 -18.91 -2.26 -10.02
N LYS A 79 -19.92 -1.90 -10.81
CA LYS A 79 -20.05 -2.28 -12.23
C LYS A 79 -18.96 -1.69 -13.15
N ASP A 80 -18.36 -0.57 -12.75
CA ASP A 80 -17.36 0.15 -13.54
C ASP A 80 -15.94 -0.07 -12.98
N TYR A 81 -15.82 -0.72 -11.82
CA TYR A 81 -14.58 -0.93 -11.10
C TYR A 81 -13.58 -1.77 -11.89
N ASP A 82 -14.03 -2.85 -12.53
CA ASP A 82 -13.16 -3.75 -13.31
C ASP A 82 -12.50 -2.99 -14.47
N GLY A 83 -13.29 -2.19 -15.20
CA GLY A 83 -12.81 -1.34 -16.28
C GLY A 83 -11.86 -0.26 -15.79
N TRP A 84 -12.20 0.40 -14.68
CA TRP A 84 -11.33 1.39 -14.04
C TRP A 84 -9.99 0.80 -13.61
N LEU A 85 -9.99 -0.38 -12.98
CA LEU A 85 -8.78 -1.05 -12.53
C LEU A 85 -7.90 -1.46 -13.72
N ALA A 86 -8.50 -2.04 -14.76
CA ALA A 86 -7.78 -2.40 -15.98
C ALA A 86 -7.12 -1.17 -16.61
N GLU A 87 -7.81 -0.03 -16.67
CA GLU A 87 -7.24 1.22 -17.18
C GLU A 87 -6.03 1.68 -16.35
N LYS A 88 -6.11 1.65 -15.01
CA LYS A 88 -4.99 2.02 -14.14
C LYS A 88 -3.79 1.08 -14.33
N ILE A 89 -4.02 -0.23 -14.45
CA ILE A 89 -2.96 -1.23 -14.67
C ILE A 89 -2.27 -0.98 -16.02
N LEU A 90 -3.05 -0.78 -17.09
CA LEU A 90 -2.50 -0.52 -18.43
C LEU A 90 -1.68 0.77 -18.50
N LYS A 91 -2.04 1.78 -17.70
CA LYS A 91 -1.29 3.04 -17.57
C LYS A 91 -0.06 2.94 -16.66
N GLY A 92 0.13 1.81 -15.96
CA GLY A 92 1.16 1.67 -14.94
C GLY A 92 0.89 2.52 -13.68
N GLU A 93 -0.36 2.97 -13.50
CA GLU A 93 -0.82 3.79 -12.38
C GLU A 93 -1.69 2.98 -11.39
N GLN A 94 -1.49 1.66 -11.35
CA GLN A 94 -2.23 0.79 -10.44
C GLN A 94 -2.09 1.25 -8.98
N PRO A 95 -3.14 1.14 -8.16
CA PRO A 95 -3.05 1.43 -6.73
C PRO A 95 -2.04 0.50 -6.02
N ASP A 96 -1.52 0.92 -4.88
CA ASP A 96 -0.62 0.10 -4.05
C ASP A 96 -1.38 -1.04 -3.36
N VAL A 97 -2.63 -0.78 -2.99
CA VAL A 97 -3.55 -1.75 -2.39
C VAL A 97 -4.88 -1.63 -3.12
N PHE A 98 -5.43 -2.71 -3.66
CA PHE A 98 -6.69 -2.66 -4.38
C PHE A 98 -7.50 -3.93 -4.19
N MET A 99 -8.82 -3.79 -4.29
CA MET A 99 -9.72 -4.94 -4.36
C MET A 99 -9.59 -5.61 -5.72
N VAL A 100 -9.59 -6.95 -5.73
CA VAL A 100 -9.46 -7.74 -6.95
C VAL A 100 -10.80 -8.38 -7.28
N PRO A 101 -11.33 -8.21 -8.50
CA PRO A 101 -12.50 -8.93 -8.96
C PRO A 101 -12.22 -10.44 -8.96
N GLU A 102 -13.18 -11.24 -8.48
CA GLU A 102 -12.97 -12.69 -8.28
C GLU A 102 -12.57 -13.41 -9.59
N ASN A 103 -13.15 -12.98 -10.70
CA ASN A 103 -12.93 -13.55 -12.04
C ASN A 103 -11.57 -13.17 -12.63
N ASP A 104 -10.97 -12.07 -12.18
CA ASP A 104 -9.76 -11.49 -12.81
C ASP A 104 -8.47 -11.85 -12.07
N PHE A 105 -8.59 -12.41 -10.85
CA PHE A 105 -7.44 -12.74 -10.02
C PHE A 105 -6.39 -13.58 -10.75
N SER A 106 -6.79 -14.69 -11.39
CA SER A 106 -5.86 -15.60 -12.06
C SER A 106 -5.09 -14.93 -13.20
N MET A 107 -5.79 -14.07 -13.96
CA MET A 107 -5.19 -13.32 -15.06
C MET A 107 -4.20 -12.28 -14.53
N LEU A 108 -4.59 -11.50 -13.52
CA LEU A 108 -3.74 -10.48 -12.91
C LEU A 108 -2.52 -11.07 -12.19
N ALA A 109 -2.67 -12.24 -11.58
CA ALA A 109 -1.57 -12.97 -10.97
C ALA A 109 -0.58 -13.46 -12.04
N ALA A 110 -1.09 -14.04 -13.13
CA ALA A 110 -0.26 -14.48 -14.24
C ALA A 110 0.47 -13.32 -14.94
N SER A 111 -0.13 -12.12 -14.98
CA SER A 111 0.50 -10.92 -15.55
C SER A 111 1.52 -10.25 -14.61
N GLY A 112 1.69 -10.74 -13.38
CA GLY A 112 2.59 -10.15 -12.39
C GLY A 112 2.09 -8.83 -11.80
N ALA A 113 0.77 -8.59 -11.77
CA ALA A 113 0.19 -7.37 -11.21
C ALA A 113 0.34 -7.27 -9.67
N PHE A 114 0.63 -8.40 -9.00
CA PHE A 114 0.72 -8.50 -7.55
C PHE A 114 2.17 -8.65 -7.06
N LYS A 115 2.42 -8.09 -5.88
CA LYS A 115 3.64 -8.36 -5.11
C LYS A 115 3.38 -9.51 -4.14
N SER A 116 4.30 -10.47 -4.07
CA SER A 116 4.22 -11.54 -3.07
C SER A 116 4.23 -10.98 -1.66
N LEU A 117 3.33 -11.52 -0.84
CA LEU A 117 3.22 -11.23 0.59
C LEU A 117 3.97 -12.26 1.46
N ASP A 118 4.59 -13.28 0.85
CA ASP A 118 5.25 -14.38 1.57
C ASP A 118 6.35 -13.87 2.52
N SER A 119 7.01 -12.76 2.15
CA SER A 119 8.05 -12.13 2.97
C SER A 119 7.51 -11.09 3.97
N LEU A 120 6.22 -10.75 3.89
CA LEU A 120 5.58 -9.73 4.70
C LEU A 120 4.69 -10.31 5.81
N LEU A 121 4.30 -11.58 5.68
CA LEU A 121 3.47 -12.30 6.64
C LEU A 121 4.30 -13.28 7.47
N SER A 122 4.06 -13.31 8.76
CA SER A 122 4.55 -14.36 9.65
C SER A 122 3.71 -15.64 9.50
N LYS A 123 4.29 -16.78 9.89
CA LYS A 123 3.59 -18.09 9.83
C LYS A 123 2.29 -18.10 10.66
N ASP A 124 2.30 -17.39 11.79
CA ASP A 124 1.15 -17.28 12.68
C ASP A 124 0.03 -16.44 12.06
N GLU A 125 0.38 -15.37 11.33
CA GLU A 125 -0.59 -14.56 10.58
C GLU A 125 -1.21 -15.36 9.43
N VAL A 126 -0.42 -16.15 8.70
CA VAL A 126 -0.95 -17.03 7.64
C VAL A 126 -1.90 -18.08 8.22
N ALA A 127 -1.57 -18.65 9.39
CA ALA A 127 -2.39 -19.64 10.07
C ALA A 127 -3.71 -19.08 10.65
N ALA A 128 -3.77 -17.77 10.91
CA ALA A 128 -4.97 -17.10 11.38
C ALA A 128 -6.05 -16.94 10.29
N TYR A 129 -5.69 -17.10 9.01
CA TYR A 129 -6.64 -17.10 7.90
C TYR A 129 -7.14 -18.51 7.59
N TYR A 130 -8.38 -18.61 7.11
CA TYR A 130 -9.03 -19.89 6.81
C TYR A 130 -8.15 -20.78 5.89
N PRO A 131 -8.09 -22.11 6.15
CA PRO A 131 -7.19 -23.04 5.45
C PRO A 131 -7.48 -23.25 3.94
N VAL A 132 -8.48 -22.55 3.38
CA VAL A 132 -8.79 -22.51 1.95
C VAL A 132 -7.72 -21.77 1.13
N LEU A 133 -6.84 -21.00 1.78
CA LEU A 133 -5.69 -20.37 1.11
C LEU A 133 -4.73 -21.38 0.45
N SER A 134 -4.85 -22.68 0.74
CA SER A 134 -4.06 -23.74 0.11
C SER A 134 -4.45 -24.07 -1.34
N SER A 135 -5.64 -23.66 -1.82
CA SER A 135 -6.16 -24.11 -3.13
C SER A 135 -5.98 -23.12 -4.29
N ARG A 136 -5.64 -21.86 -4.05
CA ARG A 136 -5.30 -20.86 -5.09
C ARG A 136 -3.83 -20.45 -4.99
N THR A 137 -2.94 -21.43 -5.10
CA THR A 137 -1.51 -21.19 -5.30
C THR A 137 -1.24 -20.96 -6.79
N ILE A 138 -1.47 -19.73 -7.26
CA ILE A 138 -0.69 -19.21 -8.39
C ILE A 138 0.37 -18.33 -7.74
N SER A 139 1.61 -18.80 -7.82
CA SER A 139 2.84 -18.17 -7.35
C SER A 139 2.71 -16.64 -7.13
N GLY A 140 2.73 -16.21 -5.86
CA GLY A 140 3.02 -14.82 -5.50
C GLY A 140 1.85 -13.84 -5.33
N ALA A 141 0.60 -14.28 -5.30
CA ALA A 141 -0.53 -13.41 -4.98
C ALA A 141 -1.37 -14.04 -3.85
N GLN A 142 -1.13 -13.62 -2.62
CA GLN A 142 -1.94 -14.06 -1.48
C GLN A 142 -2.87 -12.93 -1.06
N LEU A 143 -4.10 -13.31 -0.70
CA LEU A 143 -5.18 -12.52 -0.10
C LEU A 143 -6.21 -11.93 -1.07
N CYS A 144 -7.31 -12.68 -1.26
CA CYS A 144 -8.63 -12.12 -1.52
C CYS A 144 -9.51 -12.49 -0.33
N PHE A 145 -10.10 -11.48 0.33
CA PHE A 145 -11.24 -11.68 1.22
C PHE A 145 -12.46 -11.89 0.32
N ALA A 146 -12.93 -13.12 0.21
CA ALA A 146 -14.24 -13.43 -0.33
C ALA A 146 -15.18 -13.68 0.85
N ASP A 147 -16.29 -12.93 0.88
CA ASP A 147 -17.49 -13.34 1.62
C ASP A 147 -18.19 -14.49 0.86
#